data_AF-A0A183HRJ6-F1
#
_entry.id   AF-A0A183HRJ6-F1
#
_cell.length_a   1.000
_cell.length_b   1.000
_cell.length_c   1.000
_cell.angle_alpha   90.00
_cell.angle_beta   90.00
_cell.angle_gamma   90.00
#
_symmetry.space_group_name_H-M   'P 1'
#
loop_
_entity.id
_entity.type
_entity.pdbx_description
1 polymer ?
#
loop_
_entity_poly.entity_id
_entity_poly.type
_entity_poly.pdbx_seq_one_letter_code
_entity_poly.pdbx_strand_id
1 'polypeptide(L)' 'MDNDFIEQLRAEKFEFGICELFMRCGYALFQKINIENHVTTLAFNLQEVLTDTVGVSSNPSFLPSKFRTTCKDEVKQKL' A
#
# COMPACT_ATOMS: atom_id res chain seq x y z
N MET A 1 -12.88 17.55 12.49
CA MET A 1 -13.53 16.76 11.43
C MET A 1 -14.99 17.15 11.51
N ASP A 2 -15.52 17.84 10.49
CA ASP A 2 -16.91 18.30 10.53
C ASP A 2 -17.86 17.11 10.56
N ASN A 3 -18.75 17.09 11.54
CA ASN A 3 -19.72 16.00 11.69
C ASN A 3 -20.71 16.00 10.52
N ASP A 4 -21.04 17.18 9.99
CA ASP A 4 -21.95 17.34 8.85
C ASP A 4 -21.43 16.61 7.60
N PHE A 5 -20.11 16.64 7.39
CA PHE A 5 -19.47 15.95 6.27
C PHE A 5 -19.50 14.43 6.43
N ILE A 6 -19.30 13.91 7.65
CA ILE A 6 -19.36 12.47 7.91
C ILE A 6 -20.79 11.92 7.72
N GLU A 7 -21.80 12.69 8.14
CA GLU A 7 -23.19 12.30 7.95
C GLU A 7 -23.60 12.35 6.48
N GLN A 8 -23.09 13.30 5.69
CA GLN A 8 -23.26 13.27 4.24
C GLN A 8 -22.67 12.00 3.61
N LEU A 9 -21.43 11.64 3.97
CA LEU A 9 -20.79 10.43 3.45
C LEU A 9 -21.53 9.15 3.87
N ARG A 10 -22.13 9.13 5.07
CA ARG A 10 -22.98 8.02 5.52
C ARG A 10 -24.28 7.94 4.71
N ALA A 11 -24.87 9.09 4.37
CA ALA A 11 -26.10 9.17 3.59
C ALA A 11 -25.94 8.66 2.15
N GLU A 12 -24.74 8.78 1.58
CA GLU A 12 -24.41 8.27 0.24
C GLU A 12 -24.35 6.74 0.15
N LYS A 13 -24.22 6.02 1.28
CA LYS A 13 -24.28 4.54 1.39
C LYS A 13 -23.28 3.81 0.47
N PHE A 14 -22.00 4.16 0.57
CA PHE A 14 -20.95 3.44 -0.13
C PHE A 14 -20.88 1.96 0.30
N GLU A 15 -20.85 1.07 -0.68
CA GLU A 15 -20.73 -0.38 -0.45
C GLU A 15 -19.28 -0.85 -0.34
N PHE A 16 -18.33 -0.05 -0.84
CA PHE A 16 -16.92 -0.43 -0.95
C PHE A 16 -15.97 0.75 -0.78
N GLY A 17 -14.91 0.53 0.00
CA GLY A 17 -13.85 1.51 0.24
C GLY A 17 -12.54 1.14 -0.45
N ILE A 18 -11.83 2.13 -0.99
CA ILE A 18 -10.47 1.98 -1.51
C ILE A 18 -9.58 2.95 -0.75
N CYS A 19 -8.51 2.46 -0.12
CA CYS A 19 -7.55 3.29 0.57
C CYS A 19 -6.11 2.89 0.22
N GLU A 20 -5.18 3.83 0.32
CA GLU A 20 -3.76 3.55 0.16
C GLU A 20 -3.13 3.06 1.48
N LEU A 21 -2.21 2.10 1.42
CA LEU A 21 -1.60 1.45 2.59
C LEU A 21 -1.05 2.43 3.64
N PHE A 22 -0.48 3.55 3.19
CA PHE A 22 0.13 4.54 4.09
C PHE A 22 -0.84 5.62 4.57
N MET A 23 -2.06 5.68 4.02
CA MET A 23 -3.10 6.64 4.42
C MET A 23 -3.97 6.09 5.55
N ARG A 24 -3.40 6.02 6.76
CA ARG A 24 -4.10 5.50 7.95
C ARG A 24 -5.43 6.20 8.27
N CYS A 25 -5.58 7.47 7.89
CA CYS A 25 -6.81 8.23 8.09
C CYS A 25 -8.02 7.67 7.31
N GLY A 26 -7.79 7.00 6.17
CA GLY A 26 -8.86 6.40 5.38
C GLY A 26 -9.55 5.23 6.09
N TYR A 27 -8.78 4.40 6.80
CA TYR A 27 -9.35 3.30 7.61
C TYR A 27 -10.22 3.82 8.75
N ALA A 28 -9.78 4.89 9.43
CA ALA A 28 -10.57 5.53 10.48
C ALA A 28 -11.88 6.13 9.92
N LEU A 29 -11.85 6.63 8.68
CA LEU A 29 -13.06 7.09 8.00
C LEU A 29 -14.00 5.93 7.71
N PHE A 30 -13.51 4.82 7.14
CA PHE A 30 -14.31 3.62 6.87
C PHE A 30 -14.98 3.06 8.12
N GLN A 31 -14.28 3.04 9.25
CA GLN A 31 -14.87 2.68 10.54
C GLN A 31 -16.01 3.62 10.95
N LYS A 32 -15.86 4.93 10.73
CA LYS A 32 -16.92 5.90 11.05
C LYS A 32 -18.15 5.74 10.17
N ILE A 33 -17.98 5.48 8.87
CA ILE A 33 -19.09 5.34 7.91
C ILE A 33 -19.59 3.90 7.73
N ASN A 34 -19.05 2.96 8.51
CA ASN A 34 -19.44 1.54 8.56
C ASN A 34 -19.20 0.76 7.25
N ILE A 35 -18.08 1.04 6.57
CA ILE A 35 -17.63 0.26 5.40
C ILE A 35 -16.74 -0.89 5.89
N GLU A 36 -17.26 -2.11 5.83
CA GLU A 36 -16.50 -3.32 6.15
C GLU A 36 -15.69 -3.80 4.94
N ASN A 37 -16.29 -3.74 3.74
CA ASN A 37 -15.66 -4.16 2.50
C ASN A 37 -14.72 -3.07 1.98
N HIS A 38 -13.42 -3.22 2.22
CA HIS A 38 -12.43 -2.28 1.71
C HIS A 38 -11.18 -2.99 1.20
N VAL A 39 -10.55 -2.40 0.18
CA VAL A 39 -9.26 -2.85 -0.35
C VAL A 39 -8.19 -1.82 -0.06
N THR A 40 -7.00 -2.33 0.25
CA THR A 40 -5.81 -1.52 0.39
C THR A 40 -5.03 -1.57 -0.92
N THR A 41 -4.71 -0.41 -1.46
CA THR A 41 -3.90 -0.23 -2.65
C THR A 41 -2.53 0.31 -2.27
N LEU A 42 -1.52 0.01 -3.08
CA LEU A 42 -0.19 0.56 -2.91
C LEU A 42 0.44 0.78 -4.27
N ALA A 43 0.78 2.02 -4.58
CA ALA A 43 1.43 2.39 -5.84
C ALA A 43 2.97 2.29 -5.74
N PHE A 44 3.47 1.21 -5.15
CA PHE A 44 4.90 0.90 -5.18
C PHE A 44 5.21 -0.10 -6.29
N ASN A 45 6.40 0.05 -6.85
CA ASN A 45 6.96 -0.98 -7.70
C ASN A 45 7.14 -2.27 -6.89
N LEU A 46 7.01 -3.40 -7.57
CA LEU A 46 7.29 -4.69 -7.00
C LEU A 46 8.73 -4.70 -6.45
N GLN A 47 8.87 -5.06 -5.17
CA GLN A 47 10.18 -5.16 -4.55
C GLN A 47 10.98 -6.27 -5.23
N GLU A 48 12.27 -6.05 -5.49
CA GLU A 48 13.17 -7.03 -6.12
C GLU A 48 13.18 -8.39 -5.42
N VAL A 49 12.98 -8.44 -4.10
CA VAL A 49 12.92 -9.71 -3.37
C VAL A 49 11.68 -10.55 -3.71
N LEU A 50 10.62 -9.91 -4.20
CA LEU A 50 9.36 -10.57 -4.57
C LEU A 50 9.32 -10.95 -6.05
N THR A 51 10.22 -10.41 -6.89
CA THR A 51 10.17 -10.66 -8.35
C THR A 51 10.45 -12.13 -8.68
N ASP A 52 11.36 -12.77 -7.94
CA ASP A 52 11.68 -14.19 -8.10
C ASP A 52 10.49 -15.10 -7.76
N THR A 53 9.70 -14.74 -6.75
CA THR A 53 8.55 -15.56 -6.31
C THR A 53 7.36 -15.42 -7.24
N VAL A 54 7.17 -14.26 -7.88
CA VAL A 54 6.08 -14.04 -8.85
C VAL A 54 6.49 -14.31 -10.30
N GLY A 55 7.75 -14.71 -10.55
CA GLY A 55 8.26 -15.03 -11.88
C GLY A 55 8.36 -13.81 -12.82
N VAL A 56 8.50 -12.61 -12.25
CA VAL A 56 8.63 -11.36 -13.01
C VAL A 56 10.10 -10.96 -13.03
N SER A 57 10.61 -10.42 -14.15
CA SER A 57 12.00 -9.94 -14.20
C SER A 57 12.15 -8.60 -13.48
N SER A 58 13.06 -8.51 -12.51
CA SER A 58 13.52 -7.24 -11.93
C SER A 58 14.66 -6.67 -12.77
N ASN A 59 14.37 -5.71 -13.66
CA ASN A 59 15.45 -4.96 -14.33
C ASN A 59 15.69 -3.64 -13.59
N PRO A 60 16.94 -3.36 -13.15
CA PRO A 60 17.29 -2.09 -12.52
C PRO A 60 16.92 -0.85 -13.34
N SER A 61 16.80 -0.95 -14.67
CA SER A 61 16.39 0.17 -15.52
C SER A 61 14.93 0.61 -15.34
N PHE A 62 14.06 -0.26 -14.79
CA PHE A 62 12.66 0.08 -14.52
C PHE A 62 12.47 0.83 -13.19
N LEU A 63 13.51 0.90 -12.36
CA LEU A 63 13.45 1.50 -11.03
C LEU A 63 14.16 2.87 -11.04
N PRO A 64 13.42 3.99 -10.97
CA PRO A 64 14.03 5.33 -10.93
C PRO A 64 14.82 5.59 -9.63
N SER A 65 14.64 4.77 -8.60
CA SER A 65 15.44 4.77 -7.36
C SER A 65 15.33 3.44 -6.64
N LYS A 66 16.41 2.99 -5.99
CA LYS A 66 16.45 1.76 -5.19
C LYS A 66 16.14 2.08 -3.72
N PHE A 67 15.17 1.38 -3.13
CA PHE A 67 15.02 1.35 -1.67
C PHE A 67 16.23 0.61 -1.08
N ARG A 68 17.12 1.33 -0.41
CA ARG A 68 18.24 0.72 0.33
C ARG A 68 17.70 0.11 1.62
N THR A 69 17.38 -1.18 1.59
CA THR A 69 17.34 -1.98 2.82
C THR A 69 18.77 -2.14 3.31
N THR A 70 19.15 -1.43 4.36
CA THR A 70 20.35 -1.74 5.13
C THR A 70 20.08 -2.98 5.98
N CYS A 71 19.99 -4.16 5.34
CA CYS A 71 20.33 -5.39 6.03
C CYS A 71 21.82 -5.59 5.83
N LYS A 72 22.58 -5.60 6.93
CA LYS A 72 23.99 -5.97 6.89
C LYS A 72 24.07 -7.47 6.60
N ASP A 73 24.03 -7.84 5.32
CA ASP A 73 24.44 -9.17 4.90
C ASP A 73 25.96 -9.14 4.72
N GLU A 74 26.66 -9.25 5.86
CA GLU A 74 27.92 -9.98 5.83
C GLU A 74 27.57 -11.40 5.38
N VAL A 75 28.00 -11.81 4.18
CA VAL A 75 28.56 -13.15 3.88
C VAL A 75 28.65 -13.34 2.36
N LYS A 76 29.91 -13.49 1.93
CA LYS A 76 30.42 -14.17 0.73
C LYS A 76 30.27 -13.48 -0.63
N GLN A 77 31.14 -12.50 -0.85
CA GLN A 77 31.88 -12.42 -2.11
C GLN A 77 33.13 -13.32 -2.01
N LYS A 78 33.00 -14.56 -2.46
CA LYS A 78 34.11 -15.44 -2.88
C LYS A 78 33.61 -16.28 -4.06
N LEU A 79 33.82 -15.76 -5.26
CA LEU A 79 34.69 -16.36 -6.27
C LEU A 79 35.05 -15.30 -7.31
#